data_AF-A0A5A7RW60-F1
#
_entry.id   AF-A0A5A7RW60-F1
#
_cell.length_a   1.000
_cell.length_b   1.000
_cell.length_c   1.000
_cell.angle_alpha   90.00
_cell.angle_beta   90.00
_cell.angle_gamma   90.00
#
_symmetry.space_group_name_H-M   'P 1'
#
loop_
_entity.id
_entity.type
_entity.pdbx_description
1 polymer ?
#
loop_
_entity_poly.entity_id
_entity_poly.type
_entity_poly.pdbx_seq_one_letter_code
_entity_poly.pdbx_strand_id
1 'polypeptide(L)' 'MPEKRNWKEYNEHLIRRGEILFSLDFLEKWDEEIEEMNRGK' A
#
# COMPACT_ATOMS: atom_id res chain seq x y z
N MET A 1 -8.06 26.81 -15.93
CA MET A 1 -7.64 25.46 -16.34
C MET A 1 -7.26 24.74 -15.07
N PRO A 2 -7.84 23.57 -14.71
CA PRO A 2 -7.42 22.90 -13.50
C PRO A 2 -5.94 22.56 -13.69
N GLU A 3 -5.09 23.08 -12.82
CA GLU A 3 -3.65 22.80 -12.84
C GLU A 3 -3.46 21.29 -12.93
N LYS A 4 -2.65 20.87 -13.90
CA LYS A 4 -2.36 19.46 -14.16
C LYS A 4 -1.63 18.93 -12.92
N ARG A 5 -2.38 18.37 -11.97
CA ARG A 5 -1.83 17.93 -10.68
C ARG A 5 -0.69 16.96 -10.94
N ASN A 6 0.52 17.34 -10.53
CA ASN A 6 1.70 16.51 -10.65
C ASN A 6 1.65 15.41 -9.58
N TRP A 7 0.94 14.33 -9.89
CA TRP A 7 0.76 13.19 -8.99
C TRP A 7 2.08 12.55 -8.56
N LYS A 8 3.11 12.60 -9.41
CA LYS A 8 4.43 12.06 -9.09
C LYS A 8 5.05 12.82 -7.92
N GLU A 9 5.14 14.14 -8.06
CA GLU A 9 5.72 15.01 -7.03
C GLU A 9 4.89 14.97 -5.74
N TYR A 10 3.56 15.00 -5.84
CA TYR A 10 2.68 14.89 -4.68
C TYR A 10 2.93 13.58 -3.90
N ASN A 11 3.05 12.45 -4.61
CA ASN A 11 3.31 11.16 -3.98
C ASN A 11 4.70 11.11 -3.33
N GLU A 12 5.73 11.69 -3.96
CA GLU A 12 7.07 11.76 -3.38
C GLU A 12 7.09 12.50 -2.03
N HIS A 13 6.24 13.53 -1.84
CA HIS A 13 6.11 14.24 -0.56
C HIS A 13 5.38 13.44 0.52
N LEU A 14 4.57 12.44 0.15
CA LEU A 14 3.86 11.57 1.11
C LEU A 14 4.71 10.41 1.60
N ILE A 15 5.81 10.09 0.91
CA ILE A 15 6.70 8.98 1.26
C ILE A 15 7.71 9.44 2.32
N ARG A 16 7.54 8.95 3.55
CA ARG A 16 8.61 9.04 4.57
C ARG A 16 9.64 7.95 4.30
N ARG A 17 10.86 8.36 3.92
CA ARG A 17 11.99 7.45 3.71
C ARG A 17 12.68 7.17 5.05
N GLY A 18 13.01 5.91 5.31
CA GLY A 18 13.69 5.48 6.54
C GLY A 18 12.77 4.97 7.65
N GLU A 19 11.44 5.02 7.47
CA GLU A 19 10.47 4.40 8.36
C GLU A 19 9.76 3.27 7.62
N ILE A 20 9.87 2.04 8.13
CA ILE A 20 9.08 0.92 7.65
C ILE A 20 7.86 0.82 8.56
N LEU A 21 6.68 1.13 8.01
CA LEU A 21 5.43 0.89 8.72
C LEU A 21 5.11 -0.61 8.63
N PHE A 22 5.69 -1.38 9.53
CA PHE A 22 5.42 -2.81 9.67
C PHE A 22 4.43 -2.99 10.83
N SER A 23 3.13 -3.00 10.52
CA SER A 23 2.15 -3.62 11.44
C SER A 23 2.37 -5.13 11.39
N LEU A 24 2.39 -5.82 12.52
CA LEU A 24 2.45 -7.29 12.55
C LEU A 24 1.05 -7.91 12.52
N ASP A 25 0.00 -7.10 12.58
CA ASP A 25 -1.40 -7.56 12.65
C ASP A 25 -1.79 -8.31 11.36
N PHE A 26 -1.11 -8.06 10.24
CA PHE A 26 -1.33 -8.79 8.99
C PHE A 26 -0.92 -10.26 9.10
N LEU A 27 0.02 -10.61 9.99
CA LEU A 27 0.45 -12.01 10.16
C LEU A 27 -0.68 -12.87 10.73
N GLU A 28 -1.62 -12.29 11.47
CA GLU A 28 -2.74 -13.01 12.07
C GLU A 28 -3.71 -13.58 11.03
N LYS A 29 -3.78 -12.95 9.84
CA LYS A 29 -4.74 -13.31 8.78
C LYS A 29 -4.07 -13.67 7.45
N TRP A 30 -2.75 -13.72 7.43
CA TRP A 30 -1.97 -13.90 6.21
C TRP A 30 -2.45 -15.11 5.39
N ASP A 31 -2.69 -16.25 6.05
CA ASP A 31 -3.11 -17.46 5.36
C ASP A 31 -4.53 -17.33 4.76
N GLU A 32 -5.47 -16.70 5.48
CA GLU A 32 -6.85 -16.48 5.02
C GLU A 32 -6.89 -15.53 3.81
N GLU A 33 -6.12 -14.44 3.84
CA GLU A 33 -6.06 -13.46 2.76
C GLU A 33 -5.46 -14.07 1.49
N ILE A 34 -4.41 -14.89 1.63
CA ILE A 34 -3.79 -15.59 0.49
C ILE A 34 -4.75 -16.63 -0.11
N GLU A 35 -5.48 -17.38 0.72
CA GLU A 35 -6.52 -18.31 0.25
C GLU A 35 -7.64 -17.58 -0.51
N GLU A 36 -8.08 -16.42 -0.01
CA GLU A 36 -9.12 -15.61 -0.65
C GLU A 36 -8.65 -15.05 -2.00
N MET A 37 -7.42 -14.52 -2.07
CA MET A 37 -6.84 -13.99 -3.30
C MET A 37 -6.64 -15.05 -4.39
N ASN A 38 -6.46 -16.31 -4.00
CA ASN A 38 -6.32 -17.44 -4.91
C ASN A 38 -7.65 -18.12 -5.25
N ARG A 39 -8.75 -17.71 -4.63
CA ARG A 39 -10.06 -18.28 -4.93
C ARG A 39 -10.48 -17.91 -6.35
N GLY A 40 -10.54 -18.91 -7.22
CA GLY A 40 -10.95 -18.76 -8.63
C GLY A 40 -9.83 -18.33 -9.58
N LYS A 41 -8.56 -18.43 -9.13
CA LYS A 41 -7.39 -18.43 -10.01
C LYS A 41 -6.97 -19.85 -10.39
#